data_AF-A0A660T029-F1
#
_entry.id   AF-A0A660T029-F1
#
_cell.length_a   1.000
_cell.length_b   1.000
_cell.length_c   1.000
_cell.angle_alpha   90.00
_cell.angle_beta   90.00
_cell.angle_gamma   90.00
#
_symmetry.space_group_name_H-M   'P 1'
#
loop_
_entity.id
_entity.type
_entity.pdbx_description
1 polymer ?
#
loop_
_entity_poly.entity_id
_entity_poly.type
_entity_poly.pdbx_seq_one_letter_code
_entity_poly.pdbx_strand_id
1 'polypeptide(L)'
;MLKKEFPQIHYYDQDFVDIYDRTWAWMSDFWRKADPDVGIKNPHYAYHEGNSLSLFESCISSFYLVYFNKKYPVHLMLDNFYALQEESGAIRGSYDLETGKPILTEGNPEGL
;
A
#
# COMPACT_ATOMS: atom_id res chain seq x y z
N MET A 1 29.89 17.38 8.63
CA MET A 1 29.18 16.47 7.69
C MET A 1 28.12 17.29 6.99
N LEU A 2 28.27 17.52 5.68
CA LEU A 2 27.15 17.99 4.86
C LEU A 2 25.99 17.01 5.12
N LYS A 3 24.86 17.50 5.65
CA LYS A 3 23.61 16.75 5.59
C LYS A 3 23.47 16.41 4.11
N LYS A 4 23.50 15.12 3.79
CA LYS A 4 23.23 14.64 2.44
C LYS A 4 21.75 14.89 2.24
N GLU A 5 21.39 16.13 1.90
CA GLU A 5 20.01 16.49 1.60
C GLU A 5 19.58 15.59 0.46
N PHE A 6 18.47 14.90 0.65
CA PHE A 6 17.89 14.08 -0.42
C PHE A 6 17.69 14.99 -1.65
N PRO A 7 17.96 14.50 -2.87
CA PRO A 7 17.75 15.27 -4.08
C PRO A 7 16.34 15.86 -4.08
N GLN A 8 16.26 17.19 -4.16
CA GLN A 8 14.99 17.90 -4.24
C GLN A 8 14.68 18.19 -5.71
N ILE A 9 13.44 17.91 -6.10
CA ILE A 9 12.93 18.26 -7.42
C ILE A 9 12.17 19.59 -7.25
N HIS A 10 12.63 20.62 -7.94
CA HIS A 10 11.96 21.92 -7.99
C HIS A 10 11.13 21.99 -9.27
N TYR A 11 9.81 22.09 -9.12
CA TYR A 11 8.91 22.37 -10.23
C TYR A 11 8.77 23.90 -10.36
N TYR A 12 9.04 24.42 -11.55
CA TYR A 12 8.93 25.86 -11.84
C TYR A 12 7.60 26.23 -12.50
N ASP A 13 6.86 25.22 -12.93
CA ASP A 13 5.55 25.36 -13.56
C ASP A 13 4.47 25.04 -12.52
N GLN A 14 3.58 26.02 -12.30
CA GLN A 14 2.56 25.96 -11.27
C GLN A 14 1.55 24.84 -11.53
N ASP A 15 1.26 24.50 -12.80
CA ASP A 15 0.30 23.45 -13.13
C ASP A 15 0.81 22.08 -12.66
N PHE A 16 2.13 21.83 -12.76
CA PHE A 16 2.73 20.61 -12.23
C PHE A 16 2.76 20.57 -10.70
N VAL A 17 2.96 21.71 -10.04
CA VAL A 17 2.86 21.82 -8.58
C VAL A 17 1.45 21.49 -8.13
N ASP A 18 0.44 22.07 -8.78
CA ASP A 18 -0.97 21.88 -8.44
C ASP A 18 -1.40 20.42 -8.67
N ILE A 19 -0.98 19.79 -9.78
CA ILE A 19 -1.25 18.36 -10.05
C ILE A 19 -0.61 17.49 -8.98
N TYR A 20 0.65 17.76 -8.61
CA TYR A 20 1.35 17.00 -7.57
C TYR A 20 0.63 17.11 -6.22
N ASP A 21 0.26 18.33 -5.80
CA ASP A 21 -0.41 18.56 -4.52
C ASP A 21 -1.83 17.98 -4.48
N ARG A 22 -2.59 18.04 -5.59
CA ARG A 22 -3.90 17.38 -5.69
C ARG A 22 -3.77 15.87 -5.64
N THR A 23 -2.79 15.31 -6.35
CA THR A 23 -2.52 13.87 -6.34
C THR A 23 -2.21 13.40 -4.91
N TRP A 24 -1.42 14.19 -4.16
CA TRP A 24 -1.18 13.93 -2.74
C TRP A 24 -2.48 13.93 -1.91
N ALA A 25 -3.31 14.96 -2.06
CA ALA A 25 -4.55 15.07 -1.31
C ALA A 25 -5.50 13.89 -1.58
N TRP A 26 -5.56 13.40 -2.81
CA TRP A 26 -6.35 12.20 -3.13
C TRP A 26 -5.73 10.93 -2.56
N MET A 27 -4.41 10.78 -2.67
CA MET A 27 -3.70 9.59 -2.19
C MET A 27 -3.80 9.38 -0.67
N SER A 28 -3.93 10.46 0.12
CA SER A 28 -4.03 10.33 1.56
C SER A 28 -5.27 9.57 2.03
N ASP A 29 -6.36 9.59 1.27
CA ASP A 29 -7.62 8.94 1.63
C ASP A 29 -7.59 7.41 1.48
N PHE A 30 -6.58 6.90 0.77
CA PHE A 30 -6.32 5.48 0.54
C PHE A 30 -5.36 4.87 1.56
N TRP A 31 -4.74 5.70 2.41
CA TRP A 31 -3.83 5.23 3.44
C TRP A 31 -4.61 4.76 4.68
N ARG A 32 -4.63 3.45 4.89
CA ARG A 32 -5.32 2.81 6.01
C ARG A 32 -4.39 2.52 7.17
N LYS A 33 -4.94 2.58 8.37
CA LYS A 33 -4.25 2.16 9.59
C LYS A 33 -4.14 0.63 9.63
N ALA A 34 -3.20 0.14 10.43
CA ALA A 34 -3.14 -1.27 10.76
C ALA A 34 -4.41 -1.71 11.50
N ASP A 35 -4.80 -2.97 11.29
CA ASP A 35 -5.83 -3.65 12.06
C ASP A 35 -5.27 -5.02 12.52
N PRO A 36 -4.63 -5.06 13.70
CA PRO A 36 -4.02 -6.27 14.22
C PRO A 36 -5.04 -7.38 14.54
N ASP A 37 -6.31 -7.05 14.78
CA ASP A 37 -7.35 -8.02 15.16
C ASP A 37 -7.66 -8.98 14.01
N VAL A 38 -7.50 -8.51 12.77
CA VAL A 38 -7.64 -9.29 11.54
C VAL A 38 -6.30 -9.74 10.95
N GLY A 39 -5.19 -9.54 11.68
CA GLY A 39 -3.85 -9.97 11.25
C GLY A 39 -3.09 -8.98 10.37
N ILE A 40 -3.66 -7.79 10.07
CA ILE A 40 -3.02 -6.74 9.28
C ILE A 40 -2.21 -5.83 10.21
N LYS A 41 -0.93 -6.14 10.37
CA LYS A 41 -0.07 -5.55 11.42
C LYS A 41 0.45 -4.15 11.11
N ASN A 42 0.51 -3.77 9.84
CA ASN A 42 1.11 -2.53 9.38
C ASN A 42 0.11 -1.65 8.60
N PRO A 43 0.27 -0.31 8.66
CA PRO A 43 -0.45 0.60 7.79
C PRO A 43 -0.21 0.24 6.32
N HIS A 44 -1.24 0.41 5.51
CA HIS A 44 -1.22 -0.03 4.12
C HIS A 44 -2.04 0.88 3.21
N TYR A 45 -1.77 0.77 1.91
CA TYR A 45 -2.52 1.42 0.87
C TYR A 45 -3.61 0.46 0.38
N ALA A 46 -4.86 0.92 0.33
CA ALA A 46 -5.98 0.16 -0.23
C ALA A 46 -7.01 1.14 -0.80
N TYR A 47 -7.72 0.71 -1.85
CA TYR A 47 -8.75 1.53 -2.47
C TYR A 47 -9.82 1.96 -1.43
N HIS A 48 -10.26 3.21 -1.46
CA HIS A 48 -11.12 3.77 -0.41
C HIS A 48 -12.48 3.05 -0.37
N GLU A 49 -13.02 2.70 -1.52
CA GLU A 49 -14.27 1.94 -1.66
C GLU A 49 -14.05 0.43 -1.64
N GLY A 50 -12.79 -0.03 -1.69
CA GLY A 50 -12.45 -1.44 -1.66
C GLY A 50 -12.40 -1.97 -0.23
N ASN A 51 -12.85 -3.21 -0.02
CA ASN A 51 -12.67 -3.91 1.26
C ASN A 51 -11.56 -4.97 1.20
N SER A 52 -10.58 -4.78 0.32
CA SER A 52 -9.54 -5.79 0.07
C SER A 52 -8.14 -5.22 0.11
N LEU A 53 -7.24 -5.95 0.75
CA LEU A 53 -5.80 -5.80 0.62
C LEU A 53 -5.32 -6.64 -0.57
N SER A 54 -4.97 -5.99 -1.68
CA SER A 54 -4.43 -6.65 -2.88
C SER A 54 -2.90 -6.68 -2.87
N LEU A 55 -2.32 -7.86 -3.12
CA LEU A 55 -0.87 -8.05 -3.24
C LEU A 55 -0.32 -7.29 -4.44
N PHE A 56 -1.00 -7.39 -5.58
CA PHE A 56 -0.59 -6.70 -6.80
C PHE A 56 -0.58 -5.18 -6.61
N GLU A 57 -1.67 -4.61 -6.09
CA GLU A 57 -1.75 -3.17 -5.85
C GLU A 57 -0.75 -2.71 -4.80
N SER A 58 -0.53 -3.50 -3.75
CA SER A 58 0.47 -3.19 -2.71
C SER A 58 1.89 -3.16 -3.28
N CYS A 59 2.25 -4.13 -4.13
CA CYS A 59 3.53 -4.16 -4.81
C CYS A 59 3.71 -2.93 -5.71
N ILE A 60 2.74 -2.62 -6.56
CA ILE A 60 2.79 -1.45 -7.44
C ILE A 60 2.87 -0.15 -6.62
N SER A 61 2.02 -0.01 -5.61
CA SER A 61 2.00 1.16 -4.73
C SER A 61 3.34 1.35 -4.02
N SER A 62 3.99 0.25 -3.59
CA SER A 62 5.30 0.33 -2.94
C SER A 62 6.35 0.98 -3.85
N PHE A 63 6.37 0.68 -5.15
CA PHE A 63 7.32 1.30 -6.07
C PHE A 63 7.08 2.81 -6.22
N TYR A 64 5.82 3.24 -6.35
CA TYR A 64 5.49 4.65 -6.54
C TYR A 64 5.67 5.47 -5.27
N LEU A 65 5.20 4.95 -4.12
CA LEU A 65 5.17 5.67 -2.87
C LEU A 65 6.57 5.86 -2.24
N VAL A 66 7.56 5.02 -2.56
CA VAL A 66 8.97 5.23 -2.15
C VAL A 66 9.54 6.54 -2.67
N TYR A 67 9.18 6.92 -3.90
CA TYR A 67 9.69 8.14 -4.54
C TYR A 67 8.91 9.40 -4.17
N PHE A 68 7.77 9.25 -3.51
CA PHE A 68 7.07 10.40 -2.93
C PHE A 68 7.86 10.92 -1.72
N ASN A 69 8.20 12.20 -1.75
CA ASN A 69 9.01 12.89 -0.73
C ASN A 69 8.45 12.87 0.71
N LYS A 70 7.30 12.23 0.94
CA LYS A 70 6.61 12.15 2.24
C LYS A 70 6.51 10.69 2.71
N LYS A 71 7.20 10.47 3.84
CA LYS A 71 7.27 9.34 4.79
C LYS A 71 6.12 8.31 4.85
N TYR A 72 5.71 7.69 3.75
CA TYR A 72 4.95 6.45 3.84
C TYR A 72 5.91 5.30 4.22
N PRO A 73 5.64 4.52 5.28
CA PRO A 73 6.44 3.34 5.64
C PRO A 73 6.10 2.15 4.73
N VAL A 74 6.22 2.34 3.42
CA VAL A 74 5.82 1.39 2.36
C VAL A 74 6.50 0.04 2.45
N HIS A 75 7.72 -0.01 2.98
CA HIS A 75 8.42 -1.28 3.23
C HIS A 75 7.65 -2.19 4.19
N LEU A 76 6.94 -1.63 5.18
CA LEU A 76 6.15 -2.40 6.14
C LEU A 76 4.83 -2.92 5.54
N MET A 77 4.37 -2.37 4.41
CA MET A 77 3.13 -2.83 3.79
C MET A 77 3.23 -4.29 3.36
N LEU A 78 4.38 -4.67 2.79
CA LEU A 78 4.57 -6.02 2.28
C LEU A 78 4.67 -7.06 3.40
N ASP A 79 5.11 -6.63 4.60
CA ASP A 79 5.14 -7.47 5.80
C ASP A 79 3.75 -7.96 6.22
N ASN A 80 2.66 -7.26 5.83
CA ASN A 80 1.30 -7.74 6.06
C ASN A 80 1.03 -9.07 5.36
N PHE A 81 1.55 -9.26 4.15
CA PHE A 81 1.35 -10.50 3.39
C PHE A 81 2.13 -11.67 3.99
N TYR A 82 3.34 -11.41 4.50
CA TYR A 82 4.09 -12.41 5.25
C TYR A 82 3.41 -12.75 6.58
N ALA A 83 2.73 -11.80 7.22
CA ALA A 83 1.95 -12.07 8.43
C ALA A 83 0.69 -12.91 8.17
N LEU A 84 0.15 -12.87 6.94
CA LEU A 84 -1.02 -13.62 6.48
C LEU A 84 -0.62 -14.89 5.69
N GLN A 85 0.65 -15.28 5.74
CA GLN A 85 1.15 -16.49 5.11
C GLN A 85 0.58 -17.74 5.79
N GLU A 86 0.09 -18.67 4.99
CA GLU A 86 -0.43 -19.95 5.49
C GLU A 86 0.71 -20.89 5.92
N GLU A 87 0.40 -21.93 6.69
CA GLU A 87 1.38 -22.96 7.09
C GLU A 87 2.06 -23.63 5.89
N SER A 88 1.37 -23.70 4.74
CA SER A 88 1.90 -24.19 3.47
C SER A 88 2.99 -23.29 2.86
N GLY A 89 3.14 -22.08 3.38
CA GLY A 89 3.96 -21.02 2.80
C GLY A 89 3.24 -20.18 1.74
N ALA A 90 1.97 -20.49 1.43
CA ALA A 90 1.20 -19.75 0.44
C ALA A 90 0.87 -18.33 0.92
N ILE A 91 1.04 -17.37 0.03
CA ILE A 91 0.54 -16.00 0.16
C ILE A 91 -0.48 -15.82 -0.96
N ARG A 92 -1.69 -15.37 -0.59
CA ARG A 92 -2.80 -15.20 -1.51
C ARG A 92 -2.76 -13.80 -2.12
N GLY A 93 -3.36 -13.64 -3.30
CA GLY A 93 -3.34 -12.41 -4.08
C GLY A 93 -4.20 -11.31 -3.49
N SER A 94 -5.22 -11.63 -2.68
CA SER A 94 -6.08 -10.64 -2.03
C SER A 94 -6.66 -11.16 -0.72
N TYR A 95 -6.81 -10.26 0.24
CA TYR A 95 -7.38 -10.53 1.56
C TYR A 95 -8.48 -9.53 1.89
N ASP A 96 -9.53 -9.98 2.54
CA ASP A 96 -10.61 -9.11 3.01
C ASP A 96 -10.15 -8.34 4.26
N LEU A 97 -10.36 -7.02 4.26
CA LEU A 97 -9.87 -6.12 5.30
C LEU A 97 -10.66 -6.21 6.61
N GLU A 98 -11.89 -6.74 6.59
CA GLU A 98 -12.72 -6.90 7.78
C GLU A 98 -12.48 -8.23 8.49
N THR A 99 -12.04 -9.24 7.75
CA THR A 99 -11.90 -10.61 8.26
C THR A 99 -10.47 -11.12 8.25
N GLY A 100 -9.56 -10.51 7.48
CA GLY A 100 -8.19 -10.97 7.28
C GLY A 100 -8.07 -12.24 6.45
N LYS A 101 -9.18 -12.76 5.92
CA LYS A 101 -9.21 -14.02 5.18
C LYS A 101 -8.91 -13.80 3.71
N PRO A 102 -8.34 -14.79 3.01
CA PRO A 102 -8.14 -14.68 1.58
C PRO A 102 -9.47 -14.62 0.84
N ILE A 103 -9.54 -13.76 -0.17
CA ILE A 103 -10.71 -13.63 -1.03
C ILE A 103 -10.62 -14.68 -2.13
N LEU A 104 -11.50 -15.66 -2.08
CA LEU A 104 -11.59 -16.75 -3.06
C LEU A 104 -12.86 -16.58 -3.90
N THR A 105 -12.76 -16.87 -5.19
CA THR A 105 -13.89 -16.80 -6.13
C THR A 105 -13.99 -18.09 -6.92
N GLU A 106 -15.13 -18.36 -7.54
CA GLU A 106 -15.29 -19.56 -8.39
C GLU A 106 -14.26 -19.60 -9.53
N GLY A 107 -13.92 -18.43 -10.09
CA GLY A 107 -12.89 -18.28 -11.13
C GLY A 107 -11.45 -18.25 -10.60
N ASN A 108 -11.25 -18.09 -9.30
CA ASN A 108 -9.94 -18.13 -8.64
C ASN A 108 -10.06 -18.81 -7.27
N PRO A 109 -10.24 -20.14 -7.24
CA PRO A 109 -10.49 -20.88 -6.00
C PRO A 109 -9.25 -20.96 -5.11
N GLU A 110 -8.06 -20.79 -5.68
CA GLU A 110 -6.78 -20.75 -4.97
C GLU A 110 -6.39 -19.33 -4.55
N GLY A 111 -7.11 -18.29 -4.99
CA GLY A 111 -6.79 -16.90 -4.67
C GLY A 111 -5.36 -16.50 -5.05
N LEU A 112 -4.85 -16.98 -6.19
CA LEU A 112 -3.51 -16.66 -6.71
C LEU A 112 -3.55 -15.57 -7.78
#